data_AF-A0A962VX76-F1
#
_entry.id   AF-A0A962VX76-F1
#
_cell.length_a   1.000
_cell.length_b   1.000
_cell.length_c   1.000
_cell.angle_alpha   90.00
_cell.angle_beta   90.00
_cell.angle_gamma   90.00
#
_symmetry.space_group_name_H-M   'P 1'
#
loop_
_entity.id
_entity.type
_entity.pdbx_description
1 polymer ?
#
loop_
_entity_poly.entity_id
_entity_poly.type
_entity_poly.pdbx_seq_one_letter_code
_entity_poly.pdbx_strand_id
1 'polypeptide(L)'
;MQQEHSCKNWKRARRQSGAVPIWLLIVLGILSGVLLYWYATPQETPSWVRDWLPGMPEYTGPLYQWRDDQGQVQITDKPPRGQPYDVIQYRSNTNVMPAQER
;
A
#
# COMPACT_ATOMS: atom_id res chain seq x y z
N MET A 1 -32.13 76.09 11.48
CA MET A 1 -30.97 75.30 10.97
C MET A 1 -30.93 74.01 11.75
N GLN A 2 -31.55 72.96 11.22
CA GLN A 2 -31.71 71.66 11.87
C GLN A 2 -30.69 70.71 11.23
N GLN A 3 -29.68 70.24 11.98
CA GLN A 3 -28.75 69.23 11.49
C GLN A 3 -29.27 67.84 11.89
N GLU A 4 -29.66 67.05 10.89
CA GLU A 4 -30.03 65.66 11.08
C GLU A 4 -28.77 64.80 11.26
N HIS A 5 -28.58 64.30 12.47
CA HIS A 5 -27.55 63.31 12.77
C HIS A 5 -27.95 61.96 12.15
N SER A 6 -27.51 61.72 10.92
CA SER A 6 -27.63 60.43 10.24
C SER A 6 -26.72 59.39 10.91
N CYS A 7 -27.25 58.63 11.87
CA CYS A 7 -26.56 57.49 12.46
C CYS A 7 -26.43 56.36 11.43
N LYS A 8 -25.26 56.30 10.80
CA LYS A 8 -24.82 55.25 9.88
C LYS A 8 -24.78 53.91 10.60
N ASN A 9 -25.74 53.04 10.31
CA ASN A 9 -25.91 51.74 10.93
C ASN A 9 -24.93 50.73 10.31
N TRP A 10 -23.75 50.58 10.91
CA TRP A 10 -22.72 49.62 10.48
C TRP A 10 -23.12 48.21 10.91
N LYS A 11 -23.77 47.47 10.00
CA LYS A 11 -23.95 46.02 10.17
C LYS A 11 -22.56 45.38 10.17
N ARG A 12 -22.10 44.90 11.32
CA ARG A 12 -20.87 44.12 11.46
C ARG A 12 -20.99 42.90 10.54
N ALA A 13 -20.22 42.87 9.46
CA ALA A 13 -20.04 41.67 8.66
C ALA A 13 -19.39 40.62 9.58
N ARG A 14 -20.18 39.66 10.06
CA ARG A 14 -19.63 38.44 10.67
C ARG A 14 -18.77 37.80 9.59
N ARG A 15 -17.45 37.84 9.78
CA ARG A 15 -16.55 36.95 9.08
C ARG A 15 -17.00 35.54 9.44
N GLN A 16 -17.74 34.90 8.54
CA GLN A 16 -17.97 33.46 8.59
C GLN A 16 -16.62 32.81 8.32
N SER A 17 -15.79 32.77 9.35
CA SER A 17 -14.62 31.91 9.37
C SER A 17 -15.18 30.50 9.36
N GLY A 18 -15.15 29.85 8.20
CA GLY A 18 -15.49 28.44 8.07
C GLY A 18 -14.56 27.66 9.00
N ALA A 19 -15.02 27.37 10.21
CA ALA A 19 -14.27 26.60 11.17
C ALA A 19 -14.29 25.16 10.66
N VAL A 20 -13.19 24.72 10.04
CA VAL A 20 -13.00 23.31 9.74
C VAL A 20 -13.03 22.59 11.08
N PRO A 21 -13.98 21.66 11.31
CA PRO A 21 -14.07 20.97 12.58
C PRO A 21 -12.79 20.16 12.77
N ILE A 22 -12.20 20.24 13.97
CA ILE A 22 -10.94 19.57 14.32
C ILE A 22 -11.00 18.07 14.00
N TRP A 23 -12.17 17.45 14.13
CA TRP A 23 -12.37 16.05 13.77
C TRP A 23 -12.06 15.73 12.31
N LEU A 24 -12.32 16.64 11.38
CA LEU A 24 -11.96 16.47 9.97
C LEU A 24 -10.44 16.37 9.79
N LEU A 25 -9.66 17.16 10.55
CA LEU A 25 -8.20 17.09 10.52
C LEU A 25 -7.67 15.79 11.13
N ILE A 26 -8.33 15.31 12.18
CA ILE A 26 -7.99 14.02 12.81
C ILE A 26 -8.24 12.87 11.83
N VAL A 27 -9.42 12.84 11.21
CA VAL A 27 -9.78 11.82 10.20
C VAL A 27 -8.80 11.85 9.04
N LEU A 28 -8.48 13.06 8.53
CA LEU A 28 -7.50 13.22 7.46
C LEU A 28 -6.12 12.71 7.87
N GLY A 29 -5.65 13.05 9.08
CA GLY A 29 -4.37 12.59 9.61
C GLY A 29 -4.29 11.07 9.73
N ILE A 30 -5.36 10.42 10.21
CA ILE A 30 -5.44 8.96 10.29
C ILE A 30 -5.40 8.35 8.89
N LEU A 31 -6.22 8.85 7.96
CA LEU A 31 -6.24 8.37 6.57
C LEU A 31 -4.87 8.48 5.90
N SER A 32 -4.23 9.65 6.01
CA SER A 32 -2.89 9.87 5.48
C SER A 32 -1.85 8.95 6.12
N GLY A 33 -1.91 8.74 7.44
CA GLY A 33 -1.02 7.83 8.15
C GLY A 33 -1.17 6.38 7.69
N VAL A 34 -2.40 5.90 7.53
CA VAL A 34 -2.68 4.55 7.03
C VAL A 34 -2.17 4.38 5.59
N LEU A 35 -2.45 5.34 4.71
CA LEU A 35 -1.98 5.31 3.32
C LEU A 35 -0.45 5.30 3.22
N LEU A 36 0.24 6.16 3.97
CA LEU A 36 1.70 6.22 3.98
C LEU A 36 2.33 4.95 4.55
N TYR A 37 1.75 4.41 5.63
CA TYR A 37 2.19 3.14 6.21
C TYR A 37 2.07 1.99 5.21
N TRP A 38 0.94 1.91 4.50
CA TRP A 38 0.72 0.92 3.45
C TRP A 38 1.67 1.08 2.25
N TYR A 39 2.00 2.31 1.87
CA TYR A 39 2.93 2.58 0.79
C TYR A 39 4.38 2.21 1.16
N ALA A 40 4.78 2.47 2.41
CA ALA A 40 6.15 2.28 2.87
C ALA A 40 6.48 0.82 3.27
N THR A 41 5.46 0.01 3.60
CA THR A 41 5.69 -1.37 4.07
C THR A 41 5.68 -2.35 2.89
N PRO A 42 6.75 -3.13 2.63
CA PRO A 42 6.76 -4.13 1.57
C PRO A 42 5.66 -5.17 1.81
N GLN A 43 4.83 -5.37 0.78
CA GLN A 43 3.51 -5.97 0.85
C GLN A 43 3.53 -7.48 1.18
N GLU A 44 3.20 -7.80 2.43
CA GLU A 44 2.44 -9.00 2.75
C GLU A 44 0.96 -8.63 2.73
N THR A 45 0.34 -8.64 1.54
CA THR A 45 -1.10 -8.33 1.41
C THR A 45 -1.92 -9.41 2.14
N PRO A 46 -2.75 -9.03 3.14
CA PRO A 46 -3.63 -9.95 3.82
C PRO A 46 -4.57 -10.66 2.84
N SER A 47 -4.90 -11.93 3.09
CA SER A 47 -5.73 -12.74 2.19
C SER A 47 -7.08 -12.09 1.85
N TRP A 48 -7.74 -11.47 2.82
CA TRP A 48 -9.04 -10.80 2.61
C TRP A 48 -8.98 -9.62 1.62
N VAL A 49 -7.83 -8.96 1.49
CA VAL A 49 -7.62 -7.88 0.50
C VAL A 49 -7.53 -8.47 -0.90
N ARG A 50 -6.94 -9.66 -1.02
CA ARG A 50 -6.76 -10.39 -2.29
C ARG A 50 -8.06 -10.88 -2.87
N ASP A 51 -8.96 -11.33 -2.00
CA ASP A 51 -10.29 -11.74 -2.45
C ASP A 51 -11.14 -10.55 -2.89
N TRP A 52 -10.86 -9.33 -2.39
CA TRP A 52 -11.62 -8.13 -2.70
C TRP A 52 -11.11 -7.34 -3.93
N LEU A 53 -9.79 -7.35 -4.21
CA LEU A 53 -9.21 -6.66 -5.38
C LEU A 53 -8.91 -7.63 -6.53
N PRO A 54 -9.68 -7.60 -7.63
CA PRO A 54 -9.36 -8.39 -8.82
C PRO A 54 -8.09 -7.85 -9.50
N GLY A 55 -7.16 -8.74 -9.84
CA GLY A 55 -5.95 -8.40 -10.60
C GLY A 55 -4.70 -8.08 -9.77
N MET A 56 -4.69 -8.40 -8.47
CA MET A 56 -3.42 -8.36 -7.73
C MET A 56 -2.45 -9.42 -8.26
N PRO A 57 -1.15 -9.09 -8.36
CA PRO A 57 -0.14 -10.07 -8.72
C PRO A 57 -0.21 -11.22 -7.72
N GLU A 58 -0.36 -12.44 -8.24
CA GLU A 58 -0.36 -13.65 -7.43
C GLU A 58 0.98 -13.68 -6.67
N TYR A 59 0.93 -13.51 -5.35
CA TYR A 59 2.14 -13.56 -4.54
C TYR A 59 2.64 -14.99 -4.58
N THR A 60 3.67 -15.22 -5.37
CA THR A 60 4.43 -16.46 -5.35
C THR A 60 5.41 -16.33 -4.21
N GLY A 61 5.20 -17.09 -3.13
CA GLY A 61 6.11 -17.13 -1.98
C GLY A 61 7.51 -17.61 -2.38
N PRO A 62 8.45 -17.73 -1.43
CA PRO A 62 9.77 -18.29 -1.75
C PRO A 62 9.63 -19.74 -2.22
N LEU A 63 10.04 -20.02 -3.47
CA LEU A 63 10.19 -21.39 -3.96
C LEU A 63 11.62 -21.85 -3.75
N TYR A 64 11.77 -23.14 -3.50
CA TYR A 64 13.04 -23.80 -3.26
C TYR A 64 13.36 -24.67 -4.48
N GLN A 65 14.44 -24.34 -5.18
CA GLN A 65 14.98 -25.13 -6.27
C GLN A 65 16.11 -26.01 -5.74
N TRP A 66 16.13 -27.29 -6.11
CA TRP A 66 17.20 -28.21 -5.73
C TRP A 66 17.43 -29.22 -6.85
N ARG A 67 18.55 -29.95 -6.76
CA ARG A 67 18.91 -30.99 -7.72
C ARG A 67 18.88 -32.34 -7.03
N ASP A 68 18.13 -33.28 -7.60
CA ASP A 68 18.07 -34.65 -7.08
C ASP A 68 19.34 -35.45 -7.43
N ASP A 69 19.45 -36.65 -6.86
CA ASP A 69 20.58 -37.56 -7.07
C ASP A 69 20.70 -38.03 -8.53
N GLN A 70 19.65 -37.86 -9.33
CA GLN A 70 19.60 -38.17 -10.75
C GLN A 70 19.99 -36.96 -11.63
N GLY A 71 20.30 -35.82 -11.00
CA GLY A 71 20.68 -34.58 -11.66
C GLY A 71 19.49 -33.75 -12.17
N GLN A 72 18.24 -34.12 -11.88
CA GLN A 72 17.07 -33.37 -12.29
C GLN A 72 16.81 -32.20 -11.35
N VAL A 73 16.40 -31.08 -11.93
CA VAL A 73 16.03 -29.89 -11.18
C VAL A 73 14.58 -30.02 -10.72
N GLN A 74 14.37 -29.89 -9.41
CA GLN A 74 13.05 -29.91 -8.78
C GLN A 74 12.77 -28.56 -8.11
N ILE A 75 11.51 -28.14 -8.14
CA ILE A 75 11.06 -26.89 -7.54
C ILE A 75 9.91 -27.20 -6.57
N THR A 76 10.04 -26.75 -5.32
CA THR A 76 9.10 -27.06 -4.24
C THR A 76 8.82 -25.84 -3.37
N ASP A 77 7.61 -25.73 -2.83
CA ASP A 77 7.23 -24.63 -1.92
C ASP A 77 7.80 -24.77 -0.50
N LYS A 78 8.40 -25.92 -0.19
CA LYS A 78 8.97 -26.23 1.12
C LYS A 78 10.44 -26.63 0.97
N PRO A 79 11.30 -26.29 1.93
CA PRO A 79 12.71 -26.65 1.86
C PRO A 79 12.88 -28.19 1.86
N PRO A 80 13.66 -28.75 0.92
CA PRO A 80 13.99 -30.17 0.93
C PRO A 80 14.87 -30.52 2.14
N ARG A 81 14.69 -31.71 2.71
CA ARG A 81 15.48 -32.16 3.86
C ARG A 81 16.77 -32.83 3.39
N GLY A 82 17.91 -32.34 3.87
CA GLY A 82 19.20 -32.99 3.64
C GLY A 82 19.79 -32.81 2.25
N GLN A 83 19.24 -31.89 1.45
CA GLN A 83 19.77 -31.55 0.13
C GLN A 83 20.04 -30.05 0.02
N PRO A 84 21.13 -29.64 -0.66
CA PRO A 84 21.38 -28.25 -0.94
C PRO A 84 20.28 -27.71 -1.85
N TYR A 85 19.78 -26.51 -1.53
CA TYR A 85 18.72 -25.85 -2.26
C TYR A 85 19.05 -24.37 -2.43
N ASP A 86 18.54 -23.80 -3.51
CA ASP A 86 18.55 -22.37 -3.79
C ASP A 86 17.14 -21.79 -3.58
N VAL A 87 17.08 -20.60 -2.97
CA VAL A 87 15.82 -19.89 -2.75
C VAL A 87 15.56 -18.97 -3.94
N ILE A 88 14.46 -19.20 -4.66
CA ILE A 88 14.06 -18.43 -5.82
C ILE A 88 12.82 -17.60 -5.47
N GLN A 89 12.92 -16.30 -5.73
CA GLN A 89 11.77 -15.39 -5.64
C GLN A 89 11.23 -15.14 -7.04
N TYR A 90 10.04 -15.68 -7.34
CA TYR A 90 9.38 -15.40 -8.60
C TYR A 90 8.68 -14.05 -8.53
N ARG A 91 9.00 -13.15 -9.46
CA ARG A 91 8.25 -11.90 -9.63
C ARG A 91 7.05 -12.17 -10.52
N SER A 92 5.85 -12.18 -9.95
CA SER A 92 4.61 -12.42 -10.69
C SER A 92 4.23 -11.28 -11.65
N ASN A 93 4.85 -10.11 -11.51
CA ASN A 93 4.62 -8.95 -12.36
C ASN A 93 5.52 -8.89 -13.60
N THR A 94 6.42 -9.85 -13.81
CA THR A 94 7.35 -9.82 -14.95
C THR A 94 7.69 -11.24 -15.39
N ASN A 95 7.26 -11.61 -16.59
CA ASN A 95 7.66 -12.86 -17.23
C ASN A 95 9.06 -12.69 -17.85
N VAL A 96 10.09 -12.79 -17.02
CA VAL A 96 11.49 -12.88 -17.47
C VAL A 96 11.93 -14.33 -17.35
N MET A 97 12.42 -14.90 -18.46
CA MET A 97 13.13 -16.16 -18.37
C MET A 97 14.49 -15.91 -17.69
N PRO A 98 14.86 -16.71 -16.67
CA PRO A 98 16.18 -16.59 -16.07
C PRO A 98 17.25 -16.85 -17.14
N ALA A 99 18.31 -16.04 -17.14
CA ALA A 99 19.42 -16.23 -18.05
C ALA A 99 20.03 -17.61 -17.79
N GLN A 100 20.04 -18.46 -18.82
CA GLN A 100 20.59 -19.79 -18.74
C GLN A 100 22.12 -19.66 -18.69
N GLU A 101 22.71 -19.72 -17.50
CA GLU A 101 24.18 -19.83 -17.36
C GLU A 101 24.62 -21.10 -18.08
N ARG A 102 25.45 -20.92 -19.11
CA ARG A 102 26.06 -22.01 -19.89
C ARG A 102 27.34 -22.49 -19.25
#